data_AF-A0A9E8D8H4-F1
#
_entry.id   AF-A0A9E8D8H4-F1
#
_cell.length_a   1.000
_cell.length_b   1.000
_cell.length_c   1.000
_cell.angle_alpha   90.00
_cell.angle_beta   90.00
_cell.angle_gamma   90.00
#
_symmetry.space_group_name_H-M   'P 1'
#
loop_
_entity.id
_entity.type
_entity.pdbx_description
1 polymer ?
#
loop_
_entity_poly.entity_id
_entity_poly.type
_entity_poly.pdbx_seq_one_letter_code
_entity_poly.pdbx_strand_id
1 'polypeptide(L)'
;MIQLSLYTTMGCHLCSQLEALVTALTNQKVWLHHIEISDDEALVERYGVRIPVIVDSEGNELDCGFELERLSAWLRERGWLDEAALAGLTALPDTTPPKGAHKRDGRRFLG
;
A
#
# COMPACT_ATOMS: atom_id res chain seq x y z
N MET A 1 -15.77 -11.68 5.02
CA MET A 1 -15.21 -11.34 3.70
C MET A 1 -14.86 -9.86 3.74
N ILE A 2 -13.61 -9.51 3.47
CA ILE A 2 -13.13 -8.12 3.55
C ILE A 2 -13.41 -7.45 2.21
N GLN A 3 -13.95 -6.23 2.23
CA GLN A 3 -14.24 -5.43 1.04
C GLN A 3 -13.35 -4.19 1.07
N LEU A 4 -12.49 -4.04 0.06
CA LEU A 4 -11.55 -2.93 -0.07
C LEU A 4 -11.70 -2.29 -1.44
N SER A 5 -11.60 -0.97 -1.50
CA SER A 5 -11.49 -0.20 -2.74
C SER A 5 -10.04 0.25 -2.90
N LEU A 6 -9.41 -0.12 -4.02
CA LEU A 6 -8.05 0.27 -4.38
C LEU A 6 -8.11 1.37 -5.45
N TYR A 7 -7.78 2.59 -5.06
CA TYR A 7 -7.61 3.70 -5.99
C TYR A 7 -6.27 3.54 -6.71
N THR A 8 -6.33 3.43 -8.04
CA THR A 8 -5.22 3.07 -8.91
C THR A 8 -5.26 3.85 -10.21
N THR A 9 -4.17 3.78 -10.96
CA THR A 9 -4.10 4.18 -12.36
C THR A 9 -3.46 3.08 -13.19
N MET A 10 -3.81 3.03 -14.47
CA MET A 10 -3.24 2.06 -15.40
C MET A 10 -1.71 2.07 -15.39
N GLY A 11 -1.12 0.89 -15.21
CA GLY A 11 0.35 0.69 -15.21
C GLY A 11 1.03 0.89 -13.85
N CYS A 12 0.28 1.03 -12.76
CA CYS A 12 0.89 1.22 -11.44
C CYS A 12 1.38 -0.12 -10.83
N HIS A 13 2.68 -0.38 -10.95
CA HIS A 13 3.33 -1.56 -10.33
C HIS A 13 3.13 -1.63 -8.80
N LEU A 14 3.06 -0.49 -8.13
CA LEU A 14 2.82 -0.42 -6.68
C LEU A 14 1.43 -0.95 -6.29
N CYS A 15 0.43 -0.81 -7.18
CA CYS A 15 -0.91 -1.34 -6.94
C CYS A 15 -0.92 -2.87 -6.95
N SER A 16 -0.24 -3.50 -7.90
CA SER A 16 -0.10 -4.96 -7.95
C SER A 16 0.67 -5.50 -6.75
N GLN A 17 1.72 -4.79 -6.32
CA GLN A 17 2.45 -5.14 -5.09
C GLN A 17 1.56 -5.07 -3.86
N LEU A 18 0.74 -4.02 -3.74
CA LEU A 18 -0.23 -3.87 -2.65
C LEU A 18 -1.27 -4.99 -2.64
N GLU A 19 -1.86 -5.32 -3.78
CA GLU A 19 -2.83 -6.41 -3.93
C GLU A 19 -2.26 -7.76 -3.47
N ALA A 20 -1.02 -8.06 -3.88
CA ALA A 20 -0.33 -9.28 -3.47
C ALA A 20 -0.10 -9.33 -1.95
N LEU A 21 0.34 -8.22 -1.35
CA LEU A 21 0.55 -8.13 0.10
C LEU A 21 -0.77 -8.27 0.87
N VAL A 22 -1.84 -7.59 0.44
CA VAL A 22 -3.17 -7.70 1.06
C VAL A 22 -3.66 -9.14 1.02
N THR A 23 -3.52 -9.81 -0.13
CA THR A 23 -3.95 -11.20 -0.28
C THR A 23 -3.12 -12.15 0.59
N ALA A 24 -1.82 -11.89 0.75
CA ALA A 24 -0.93 -12.72 1.56
C ALA A 24 -1.13 -12.51 3.06
N LEU A 25 -1.39 -11.28 3.50
CA LEU A 25 -1.43 -10.89 4.91
C LEU A 25 -2.81 -10.98 5.55
N THR A 26 -3.86 -11.27 4.79
CA THR A 26 -5.22 -11.33 5.32
C THR A 26 -5.63 -12.75 5.69
N ASN A 27 -6.26 -12.88 6.86
CA ASN A 27 -6.69 -14.18 7.40
C ASN A 27 -8.00 -14.72 6.76
N GLN A 28 -8.59 -13.96 5.83
CA GLN A 28 -9.87 -14.28 5.22
C GLN A 28 -9.96 -13.66 3.82
N LYS A 29 -10.87 -14.17 2.97
CA LYS A 29 -11.01 -13.71 1.58
C LYS A 29 -11.25 -12.20 1.50
N VAL A 30 -10.40 -11.55 0.71
CA VAL A 30 -10.50 -10.13 0.35
C VAL A 30 -11.08 -9.99 -1.04
N TRP A 31 -11.97 -9.02 -1.19
CA TRP A 31 -12.39 -8.49 -2.47
C TRP A 31 -11.78 -7.10 -2.63
N LEU A 32 -10.93 -6.93 -3.64
CA LEU A 32 -10.33 -5.65 -4.01
C LEU A 32 -11.07 -5.10 -5.23
N HIS A 33 -11.72 -3.96 -5.07
CA HIS A 33 -12.36 -3.23 -6.14
C HIS A 33 -11.42 -2.14 -6.66
N HIS A 34 -10.96 -2.29 -7.90
CA HIS A 34 -10.03 -1.34 -8.50
C HIS A 34 -10.82 -0.14 -9.04
N ILE A 35 -10.51 1.05 -8.54
CA ILE A 35 -11.10 2.31 -8.97
C ILE A 35 -10.05 3.05 -9.77
N GLU A 36 -10.27 3.14 -11.09
CA GLU A 36 -9.45 3.95 -11.99
C GLU A 36 -9.75 5.43 -11.75
N ILE A 37 -8.76 6.16 -11.26
CA ILE A 37 -8.96 7.59 -10.98
C ILE A 37 -8.75 8.46 -12.21
N SER A 38 -8.08 7.97 -13.27
CA SER A 38 -7.70 8.79 -14.43
C SER A 38 -8.88 9.37 -15.22
N ASP A 39 -10.07 8.77 -15.09
CA ASP A 39 -11.30 9.22 -15.75
C ASP A 39 -12.11 10.24 -14.92
N ASP A 40 -11.71 10.53 -13.67
CA ASP A 40 -12.44 11.43 -12.77
C ASP A 40 -11.51 12.49 -12.17
N GLU A 41 -11.65 13.74 -12.63
CA GLU A 41 -10.82 14.87 -12.17
C GLU A 41 -10.84 15.04 -10.65
N ALA A 42 -11.95 14.80 -9.97
CA ALA A 42 -12.03 14.95 -8.52
C ALA A 42 -11.22 13.85 -7.80
N LEU A 43 -11.20 12.63 -8.35
CA LEU A 43 -10.36 11.55 -7.84
C LEU A 43 -8.88 11.78 -8.16
N VAL A 44 -8.55 12.31 -9.34
CA VAL A 44 -7.17 12.70 -9.68
C VAL A 44 -6.65 13.78 -8.74
N GLU A 45 -7.43 14.83 -8.48
CA GLU A 45 -7.02 15.89 -7.54
C GLU A 45 -6.80 15.35 -6.12
N ARG A 46 -7.64 14.42 -5.67
CA ARG A 46 -7.57 13.86 -4.31
C ARG A 46 -6.48 12.80 -4.14
N TYR A 47 -6.28 11.94 -5.13
CA TYR A 47 -5.45 10.73 -5.01
C TYR A 47 -4.29 10.67 -5.99
N GLY A 48 -4.20 11.55 -7.00
CA GLY A 48 -3.22 11.45 -8.09
C GLY A 48 -1.75 11.38 -7.65
N VAL A 49 -1.41 11.94 -6.47
CA VAL A 49 -0.07 11.84 -5.87
C VAL A 49 0.03 10.85 -4.69
N ARG A 50 -1.10 10.27 -4.28
CA ARG A 50 -1.24 9.35 -3.13
C ARG A 50 -1.41 7.89 -3.54
N ILE A 51 -1.77 7.61 -4.80
CA ILE A 51 -1.93 6.24 -5.29
C ILE A 51 -0.64 5.41 -5.05
N PRO A 52 -0.75 4.14 -4.61
CA PRO A 52 -1.98 3.42 -4.30
C PRO A 52 -2.61 3.80 -2.94
N VAL A 53 -3.93 3.95 -2.92
CA VAL A 53 -4.73 4.14 -1.69
C VAL A 53 -5.77 3.04 -1.58
N ILE A 54 -5.84 2.35 -0.44
CA ILE A 54 -6.95 1.43 -0.14
C ILE A 54 -7.94 2.07 0.81
N VAL A 55 -9.22 1.77 0.63
CA VAL A 55 -10.30 2.26 1.48
C VAL A 55 -11.18 1.08 1.87
N ASP A 56 -11.46 0.95 3.15
CA ASP A 56 -12.36 -0.11 3.64
C ASP A 56 -13.85 0.24 3.48
N SER A 57 -14.72 -0.67 3.93
CA SER A 57 -16.16 -0.45 3.95
C SER A 57 -16.64 0.64 4.92
N GLU A 58 -15.80 1.04 5.87
CA GLU A 58 -16.09 2.10 6.86
C GLU A 58 -15.63 3.48 6.39
N GLY A 59 -14.93 3.56 5.24
CA GLY A 59 -14.37 4.79 4.67
C GLY A 59 -12.98 5.17 5.20
N ASN A 60 -12.31 4.28 5.93
CA ASN A 60 -10.95 4.54 6.39
C ASN A 60 -9.94 4.31 5.25
N GLU A 61 -9.12 5.32 4.99
CA GLU A 61 -8.10 5.28 3.94
C GLU A 61 -6.74 4.81 4.51
N LEU A 62 -6.00 4.06 3.69
CA LEU A 62 -4.58 3.77 3.90
C LEU A 62 -3.81 4.16 2.64
N ASP A 63 -2.95 5.16 2.78
CA ASP A 63 -1.92 5.50 1.80
C ASP A 63 -0.67 4.64 2.00
N CYS A 64 0.14 4.51 0.95
CA CYS A 64 1.40 3.76 1.00
C CYS A 64 1.24 2.32 1.52
N GLY A 65 0.08 1.69 1.24
CA GLY A 65 -0.20 0.34 1.72
C GLY A 65 0.79 -0.73 1.20
N PHE A 66 1.61 -0.41 0.21
CA PHE A 66 2.67 -1.31 -0.27
C PHE A 66 3.81 -1.49 0.75
N GLU A 67 3.88 -0.65 1.79
CA GLU A 67 4.81 -0.82 2.91
C GLU A 67 4.28 -1.88 3.89
N LEU A 68 5.03 -2.97 4.06
CA LEU A 68 4.64 -4.12 4.89
C LEU A 68 4.27 -3.74 6.33
N GLU A 69 5.06 -2.89 6.98
CA GLU A 69 4.79 -2.46 8.37
C GLU A 69 3.49 -1.66 8.49
N ARG A 70 3.24 -0.78 7.51
CA ARG A 70 2.05 0.07 7.48
C ARG A 70 0.80 -0.74 7.22
N LEU A 71 0.84 -1.63 6.23
CA LEU A 71 -0.27 -2.50 5.91
C LEU A 71 -0.59 -3.48 7.03
N SER A 72 0.44 -4.09 7.63
CA SER A 72 0.23 -5.02 8.73
C SER A 72 -0.37 -4.35 9.97
N ALA A 73 0.09 -3.14 10.32
CA ALA A 73 -0.52 -2.36 11.39
C ALA A 73 -2.00 -2.07 11.11
N TRP A 74 -2.31 -1.58 9.90
CA TRP A 74 -3.68 -1.26 9.50
C TRP A 74 -4.59 -2.49 9.47
N LEU A 75 -4.10 -3.65 9.01
CA LEU A 75 -4.86 -4.91 9.06
C LEU A 75 -5.03 -5.42 10.49
N ARG A 76 -4.04 -5.21 11.37
CA ARG A 76 -4.06 -5.65 12.77
C ARG A 76 -5.11 -4.89 13.58
N GLU A 77 -5.19 -3.58 13.39
CA GLU A 77 -6.20 -2.72 14.04
C GLU A 77 -7.64 -3.20 13.75
N ARG A 78 -7.82 -3.89 12.63
CA ARG A 78 -9.12 -4.41 12.14
C ARG A 78 -9.35 -5.88 12.45
N GLY A 79 -8.36 -6.56 13.01
CA GLY A 79 -8.39 -8.02 13.22
C GLY A 79 -8.39 -8.83 11.92
N TRP A 80 -7.93 -8.24 10.82
CA TRP A 80 -7.86 -8.90 9.50
C TRP A 80 -6.50 -9.51 9.20
N LEU A 81 -5.49 -9.12 9.97
CA LEU A 81 -4.12 -9.60 9.80
C LEU A 81 -4.03 -11.11 10.12
N ASP A 82 -3.32 -11.83 9.26
CA ASP A 82 -2.75 -13.13 9.55
C ASP A 82 -1.33 -12.96 10.09
N GLU A 83 -1.19 -13.14 11.40
CA GLU A 83 0.09 -12.98 12.11
C GLU A 83 1.15 -14.00 11.66
N ALA A 84 0.72 -15.21 11.28
CA ALA A 84 1.63 -16.24 10.81
C ALA A 84 2.16 -15.91 9.40
N ALA A 85 1.30 -15.37 8.53
CA ALA A 85 1.71 -14.90 7.22
C ALA A 85 2.68 -13.72 7.29
N LEU A 86 2.43 -12.76 8.20
CA LEU A 86 3.36 -11.66 8.47
C LEU A 86 4.72 -12.18 8.94
N ALA A 87 4.72 -13.08 9.92
CA ALA A 87 5.95 -13.69 10.42
C ALA A 87 6.74 -14.38 9.29
N GLY A 88 6.07 -15.12 8.41
CA GLY A 88 6.68 -15.78 7.25
C GLY A 88 7.35 -14.82 6.27
N LEU A 89 6.77 -13.64 6.04
CA LEU A 89 7.35 -12.60 5.18
C LEU A 89 8.54 -11.88 5.83
N THR A 90 8.52 -11.70 7.16
CA THR A 90 9.61 -11.08 7.92
C THR A 90 10.77 -12.02 8.25
N ALA A 91 10.55 -13.34 8.19
CA ALA A 91 11.54 -14.36 8.57
C ALA A 91 12.64 -14.58 7.51
N LEU A 92 12.58 -13.94 6.34
CA LEU A 92 13.72 -13.82 5.42
C LEU A 92 14.57 -12.59 5.78
N PRO A 93 15.81 -12.74 6.29
CA PRO A 93 16.71 -11.61 6.43
C PRO A 93 17.40 -11.36 5.09
N ASP A 94 16.80 -10.57 4.20
CA ASP A 94 17.58 -9.91 3.15
C ASP A 94 16.99 -8.57 2.66
N THR A 95 17.60 -7.51 3.21
CA THR A 95 17.91 -6.20 2.61
C THR A 95 16.85 -5.42 1.81
N THR A 96 16.16 -4.48 2.45
CA THR A 96 16.02 -3.10 1.90
C THR A 96 15.75 -2.06 3.01
N PRO A 97 16.55 -0.99 3.17
CA PRO A 97 16.19 0.14 4.01
C PRO A 97 15.02 0.93 3.39
N PRO A 98 14.08 1.48 4.18
CA PRO A 98 12.99 2.29 3.63
C PRO A 98 13.57 3.52 2.93
N LYS A 99 13.31 3.63 1.63
CA LYS A 99 13.76 4.75 0.80
C LYS A 99 12.85 5.97 1.04
N GLY A 100 12.89 6.50 2.26
CA GLY A 100 12.46 7.85 2.59
C GLY A 100 13.56 8.85 2.23
N ALA A 101 13.83 8.99 0.92
CA ALA A 101 14.73 10.02 0.42
C ALA A 101 14.05 11.39 0.51
N HIS A 102 14.31 12.15 1.58
CA HIS A 102 14.19 13.60 1.51
C HIS A 102 15.28 14.31 2.34
N LYS A 103 16.38 14.64 1.66
CA LYS A 103 17.15 15.86 1.98
C LYS A 103 17.57 16.54 0.68
N ARG A 104 16.99 17.71 0.49
CA ARG A 104 17.23 18.69 -0.55
C ARG A 104 18.36 19.59 -0.06
N ASP A 105 19.55 19.51 -0.66
CA ASP A 105 20.31 20.70 -1.09
C ASP A 105 21.56 20.28 -1.88
N GLY A 106 21.61 20.70 -3.14
CA GLY A 106 22.70 20.36 -4.05
C GLY A 106 23.97 21.16 -3.79
N ARG A 107 25.11 20.46 -3.79
CA ARG A 107 26.28 20.81 -4.61
C ARG A 107 27.34 19.72 -4.54
N ARG A 108 27.87 19.36 -5.72
CA ARG A 108 29.03 18.48 -5.90
C ARG A 108 30.30 19.30 -5.76
N PHE A 109 31.33 18.76 -5.09
CA PHE A 109 32.72 19.04 -5.45
C PHE A 109 33.52 17.74 -5.41
N LEU A 110 34.18 17.46 -6.53
CA LEU A 110 35.30 16.53 -6.64
C LEU A 110 36.54 17.32 -6.20
N GLY A 111 37.32 16.75 -5.28
CA GLY A 111 38.60 17.24 -4.81
C GLY A 111 39.29 16.16 -4.00
#